data_AF-A0A420FB62-F1
#
_entry.id   AF-A0A420FB62-F1
#
_cell.length_a   1.000
_cell.length_b   1.000
_cell.length_c   1.000
_cell.angle_alpha   90.00
_cell.angle_beta   90.00
_cell.angle_gamma   90.00
#
_symmetry.space_group_name_H-M   'P 1'
#
loop_
_entity.id
_entity.type
_entity.pdbx_description
1 polymer ?
#
loop_
_entity_poly.entity_id
_entity_poly.type
_entity_poly.pdbx_seq_one_letter_code
_entity_poly.pdbx_strand_id
1 'polypeptide(L)'
;MVRTIFYCVIFILIVSCSVRRQLPTLQLEENSSERLLLNGYYYTKLDSVFFDVIFLYKNGIVYQGGNPRIKEGFKNIDDTFSKTYVNDKKTGYIWGLYIVDGNNITLERYLTPIYAEKYQTYVDKGHIIDERQFIITSRKYIKTGKLETRRDTFNFRPLSIKPDSTNNFIK
;
A
#
# COMPACT_ATOMS: atom_id res chain seq x y z
N MET A 1 24.97 -39.70 24.92
CA MET A 1 25.22 -38.32 24.44
C MET A 1 24.71 -38.05 23.03
N VAL A 2 24.80 -38.98 22.07
CA VAL A 2 24.38 -38.76 20.67
C VAL A 2 22.86 -38.61 20.47
N ARG A 3 22.04 -39.31 21.28
CA ARG A 3 20.57 -39.24 21.20
C ARG A 3 19.98 -37.88 21.62
N THR A 4 20.59 -37.18 22.57
CA THR A 4 20.07 -35.89 23.08
C THR A 4 20.28 -34.75 22.08
N ILE A 5 21.38 -34.80 21.31
CA ILE A 5 21.70 -33.80 20.27
C ILE A 5 20.67 -33.89 19.12
N PHE A 6 20.17 -35.08 18.80
CA PHE A 6 19.20 -35.27 17.72
C PHE A 6 17.85 -34.60 17.99
N TYR A 7 17.40 -34.59 19.25
CA TYR A 7 16.14 -33.92 19.64
C TYR A 7 16.26 -32.39 19.59
N CYS A 8 17.43 -31.82 19.88
CA CYS A 8 17.66 -30.38 19.76
C CYS A 8 17.64 -29.89 18.31
N VAL A 9 18.15 -30.68 17.35
CA VAL A 9 18.15 -30.32 15.92
C VAL A 9 16.73 -30.37 15.33
N ILE A 10 15.91 -31.33 15.74
CA ILE A 10 14.50 -31.42 15.31
C ILE A 10 13.66 -30.27 15.87
N PHE A 11 13.92 -29.83 17.11
CA PHE A 11 13.18 -28.72 17.72
C PHE A 11 13.50 -27.35 17.09
N ILE A 12 14.70 -27.17 16.53
CA ILE A 12 15.09 -25.92 15.85
C ILE A 12 14.42 -25.79 14.46
N LEU A 13 14.08 -26.89 13.79
CA LEU A 13 13.44 -26.87 12.46
C LEU A 13 11.97 -26.45 12.50
N ILE A 14 11.30 -26.52 13.65
CA ILE A 14 9.84 -26.25 13.77
C ILE A 14 9.52 -24.77 14.03
N VAL A 15 10.53 -23.93 14.32
CA VAL A 15 10.30 -22.53 14.72
C VAL A 15 10.38 -21.54 13.54
N SER A 16 10.72 -21.99 12.33
CA SER A 16 10.71 -21.12 11.14
C SER A 16 9.31 -21.03 10.50
N CYS A 17 8.29 -20.73 11.31
CA CYS A 17 7.00 -20.29 10.80
C CYS A 17 7.12 -18.79 10.46
N SER A 18 7.84 -18.48 9.38
CA SER A 18 7.87 -17.10 8.87
C SER A 18 6.48 -16.72 8.39
N VAL A 19 6.00 -15.54 8.78
CA VAL A 19 4.72 -14.99 8.30
C VAL A 19 4.84 -14.81 6.78
N ARG A 20 4.31 -15.79 6.03
CA ARG A 20 4.41 -15.80 4.57
C ARG A 20 3.48 -14.73 4.00
N ARG A 21 4.07 -13.67 3.45
CA ARG A 21 3.36 -12.61 2.73
C ARG A 21 2.76 -13.17 1.44
N GLN A 22 1.51 -12.85 1.16
CA GLN A 22 0.92 -13.15 -0.14
C GLN A 22 1.63 -12.35 -1.24
N LEU A 23 1.98 -13.00 -2.35
CA LEU A 23 2.50 -12.27 -3.50
C LEU A 23 1.38 -11.44 -4.15
N PRO A 24 1.67 -10.21 -4.60
CA PRO A 24 0.72 -9.44 -5.38
C PRO A 24 0.29 -10.21 -6.64
N THR A 25 -0.96 -10.01 -7.04
CA THR A 25 -1.52 -10.53 -8.30
C THR A 25 -1.22 -9.62 -9.49
N LEU A 26 -1.11 -8.31 -9.26
CA LEU A 26 -0.59 -7.35 -10.22
C LEU A 26 0.90 -7.58 -10.45
N GLN A 27 1.33 -7.33 -11.69
CA GLN A 27 2.74 -7.28 -12.05
C GLN A 27 3.24 -5.84 -11.98
N LEU A 28 4.52 -5.68 -11.66
CA LEU A 28 5.17 -4.37 -11.66
C LEU A 28 5.25 -3.86 -13.10
N GLU A 29 4.68 -2.69 -13.35
CA GLU A 29 4.66 -2.05 -14.65
C GLU A 29 4.90 -0.54 -14.48
N GLU A 30 5.71 0.06 -15.35
CA GLU A 30 5.88 1.50 -15.34
C GLU A 30 4.58 2.18 -15.79
N ASN A 31 4.10 3.13 -14.99
CA ASN A 31 3.03 4.01 -15.39
C ASN A 31 3.53 4.98 -16.47
N SER A 32 3.24 4.63 -17.72
CA SER A 32 3.48 5.45 -18.91
C SER A 32 2.35 6.45 -19.18
N SER A 33 1.29 6.44 -18.37
CA SER A 33 0.13 7.31 -18.52
C SER A 33 0.36 8.68 -17.87
N GLU A 34 -0.01 9.75 -18.59
CA GLU A 34 -0.04 11.13 -18.08
C GLU A 34 -1.38 11.48 -17.41
N ARG A 35 -2.26 10.50 -17.19
CA ARG A 35 -3.62 10.70 -16.67
C ARG A 35 -3.67 11.05 -15.18
N LEU A 36 -2.55 10.99 -14.44
CA LEU A 36 -2.48 11.28 -13.00
C LEU A 36 -1.21 12.06 -12.66
N LEU A 37 -1.34 13.06 -11.80
CA LEU A 37 -0.20 13.80 -11.26
C LEU A 37 0.57 12.95 -10.24
N LEU A 38 1.90 12.85 -10.44
CA LEU A 38 2.77 12.03 -9.59
C LEU A 38 3.65 12.86 -8.63
N ASN A 39 3.57 14.19 -8.66
CA ASN A 39 4.36 15.13 -7.83
C ASN A 39 3.66 15.49 -6.52
N GLY A 40 3.07 14.50 -5.86
CA GLY A 40 2.33 14.69 -4.62
C GLY A 40 1.79 13.38 -4.06
N TYR A 41 0.67 13.47 -3.37
CA TYR A 41 -0.07 12.32 -2.86
C TYR A 41 -1.56 12.46 -3.13
N TYR A 42 -2.26 11.34 -3.10
CA TYR A 42 -3.70 11.28 -3.17
C TYR A 42 -4.27 10.94 -1.80
N TYR A 43 -5.40 11.53 -1.45
CA TYR A 43 -6.06 11.27 -0.17
C TYR A 43 -7.58 11.16 -0.32
N THR A 44 -8.17 10.32 0.52
CA THR A 44 -9.61 10.26 0.74
C THR A 44 -9.90 10.27 2.24
N LYS A 45 -11.13 10.63 2.65
CA LYS A 45 -11.54 10.48 4.05
C LYS A 45 -11.78 8.99 4.32
N LEU A 46 -11.03 8.42 5.27
CA LEU A 46 -11.30 7.06 5.74
C LEU A 46 -12.54 7.06 6.65
N ASP A 47 -12.62 8.06 7.53
CA ASP A 47 -13.75 8.33 8.42
C ASP A 47 -13.78 9.84 8.78
N SER A 48 -14.46 10.21 9.87
CA SER A 48 -14.53 11.60 10.34
C SER A 48 -13.24 12.11 11.01
N VAL A 49 -12.29 11.22 11.29
CA VAL A 49 -11.08 11.47 12.06
C VAL A 49 -9.82 11.38 11.20
N PHE A 50 -9.78 10.46 10.23
CA PHE A 50 -8.58 10.09 9.50
C PHE A 50 -8.73 10.22 7.98
N PHE A 51 -7.61 10.54 7.33
CA PHE A 51 -7.45 10.33 5.89
C PHE A 51 -6.89 8.93 5.60
N ASP A 52 -7.12 8.40 4.41
CA ASP A 52 -6.26 7.38 3.77
C ASP A 52 -5.40 8.09 2.74
N VAL A 53 -4.08 7.99 2.87
CA VAL A 53 -3.11 8.67 2.02
C VAL A 53 -2.28 7.66 1.24
N ILE A 54 -2.17 7.88 -0.07
CA ILE A 54 -1.32 7.08 -0.94
C ILE A 54 -0.44 7.95 -1.84
N PHE A 55 0.75 7.46 -2.13
CA PHE A 55 1.67 8.03 -3.11
C PHE A 55 1.78 7.09 -4.29
N LEU A 56 1.59 7.63 -5.50
CA LEU A 56 1.76 6.91 -6.75
C LEU A 56 3.13 7.28 -7.33
N TYR A 57 3.87 6.28 -7.81
CA TYR A 57 5.19 6.46 -8.42
C TYR A 57 5.20 6.02 -9.87
N LYS A 58 6.09 6.62 -10.67
CA LYS A 58 6.19 6.32 -12.09
C LYS A 58 6.44 4.84 -12.36
N ASN A 59 7.19 4.15 -11.51
CA ASN A 59 7.47 2.72 -11.62
C ASN A 59 6.31 1.80 -11.22
N GLY A 60 5.06 2.28 -11.11
CA GLY A 60 3.90 1.43 -10.77
C GLY A 60 3.78 1.06 -9.30
N ILE A 61 4.66 1.59 -8.43
CA ILE A 61 4.58 1.37 -6.99
C ILE A 61 3.54 2.31 -6.38
N VAL A 62 2.75 1.80 -5.44
CA VAL A 62 1.99 2.62 -4.48
C VAL A 62 2.62 2.48 -3.09
N TYR A 63 2.75 3.61 -2.40
CA TYR A 63 3.16 3.68 -0.99
C TYR A 63 2.02 4.25 -0.15
N GLN A 64 1.64 3.55 0.90
CA GLN A 64 0.61 3.98 1.84
C GLN A 64 1.22 4.89 2.90
N GLY A 65 0.87 6.18 2.87
CA GLY A 65 1.32 7.22 3.80
C GLY A 65 0.67 7.17 5.18
N GLY A 66 0.06 6.04 5.54
CA GLY A 66 -0.70 5.87 6.77
C GLY A 66 -2.02 6.63 6.79
N ASN A 67 -2.53 6.83 8.01
CA ASN A 67 -3.82 7.43 8.26
C ASN A 67 -3.68 8.65 9.18
N PRO A 68 -3.19 9.81 8.66
CA PRO A 68 -3.03 11.01 9.48
C PRO A 68 -4.39 11.57 9.90
N ARG A 69 -4.41 12.27 11.04
CA ARG A 69 -5.65 12.84 11.58
C ARG A 69 -6.02 14.11 10.83
N ILE A 70 -7.28 14.21 10.43
CA ILE A 70 -7.84 15.39 9.73
C ILE A 70 -7.59 16.67 10.54
N LYS A 71 -7.73 16.61 11.87
CA LYS A 71 -7.54 17.77 12.77
C LYS A 71 -6.12 18.33 12.81
N GLU A 72 -5.12 17.56 12.37
CA GLU A 72 -3.73 18.05 12.30
C GLU A 72 -3.56 19.05 11.18
N GLY A 73 -4.45 19.04 10.18
CA GLY A 73 -4.42 19.93 9.04
C GLY A 73 -3.30 19.56 8.06
N PHE A 74 -3.50 19.91 6.79
CA PHE A 74 -2.59 19.48 5.74
C PHE A 74 -1.15 19.95 5.90
N LYS A 75 -0.92 21.15 6.48
CA LYS A 75 0.45 21.65 6.69
C LYS A 75 1.29 20.68 7.55
N ASN A 76 0.72 20.18 8.65
CA ASN A 76 1.44 19.25 9.52
C ASN A 76 1.61 17.87 8.87
N ILE A 77 0.64 17.45 8.06
CA ILE A 77 0.72 16.21 7.28
C ILE A 77 1.87 16.30 6.26
N ASP A 78 1.94 17.39 5.48
CA ASP A 78 3.02 17.63 4.53
C ASP A 78 4.40 17.71 5.21
N ASP A 79 4.48 18.42 6.34
CA ASP A 79 5.69 18.54 7.14
C ASP A 79 6.16 17.15 7.64
N THR A 80 5.22 16.26 7.98
CA THR A 80 5.52 14.89 8.40
C THR A 80 6.08 14.07 7.25
N PHE A 81 5.41 14.07 6.09
CA PHE A 81 5.88 13.32 4.92
C PHE A 81 7.23 13.81 4.40
N SER A 82 7.48 15.12 4.46
CA SER A 82 8.77 15.70 4.02
C SER A 82 9.94 15.33 4.94
N LYS A 83 9.66 14.99 6.21
CA LYS A 83 10.66 14.65 7.24
C LYS A 83 10.84 13.14 7.47
N THR A 84 9.89 12.32 7.02
CA THR A 84 9.89 10.89 7.34
C THR A 84 10.85 10.14 6.41
N TYR A 85 12.00 9.72 6.95
CA TYR A 85 13.04 9.02 6.20
C TYR A 85 13.33 7.58 6.68
N VAL A 86 12.79 7.07 7.80
CA VAL A 86 13.61 6.14 8.60
C VAL A 86 13.05 4.73 8.91
N ASN A 87 11.83 4.29 8.55
CA ASN A 87 11.48 2.87 8.82
C ASN A 87 10.56 2.15 7.82
N ASP A 88 10.10 2.83 6.78
CA ASP A 88 9.12 2.28 5.84
C ASP A 88 9.65 1.15 4.97
N LYS A 89 10.97 1.15 4.73
CA LYS A 89 11.69 0.10 4.00
C LYS A 89 11.69 -1.25 4.73
N LYS A 90 11.26 -1.29 6.00
CA LYS A 90 11.11 -2.53 6.80
C LYS A 90 9.66 -2.99 6.92
N THR A 91 8.70 -2.17 6.49
CA THR A 91 7.27 -2.44 6.66
C THR A 91 6.68 -2.89 5.33
N GLY A 92 6.46 -4.18 5.15
CA GLY A 92 6.05 -4.72 3.84
C GLY A 92 4.63 -4.33 3.41
N TYR A 93 3.70 -4.12 4.35
CA TYR A 93 2.28 -3.95 4.04
C TYR A 93 1.90 -2.55 3.54
N ILE A 94 2.78 -1.56 3.68
CA ILE A 94 2.54 -0.20 3.17
C ILE A 94 2.94 -0.05 1.70
N TRP A 95 3.50 -1.10 1.09
CA TRP A 95 3.87 -1.11 -0.32
C TRP A 95 2.85 -1.90 -1.13
N GLY A 96 2.54 -1.42 -2.33
CA GLY A 96 1.66 -2.11 -3.26
C GLY A 96 1.99 -1.77 -4.71
N LEU A 97 1.13 -2.23 -5.60
CA LEU A 97 1.23 -1.97 -7.04
C LEU A 97 0.00 -1.21 -7.53
N TYR A 98 0.17 -0.44 -8.59
CA TYR A 98 -0.95 0.10 -9.34
C TYR A 98 -0.67 0.08 -10.84
N ILE A 99 -1.74 0.01 -11.62
CA ILE A 99 -1.71 0.13 -13.07
C ILE A 99 -2.79 1.10 -13.52
N VAL A 100 -2.53 1.78 -14.64
CA VAL A 100 -3.46 2.69 -15.29
C VAL A 100 -3.69 2.21 -16.71
N ASP A 101 -4.95 1.95 -17.06
CA ASP A 101 -5.38 1.54 -18.39
C ASP A 101 -6.52 2.44 -18.87
N GLY A 102 -6.20 3.36 -19.78
CA GLY A 102 -7.10 4.43 -20.23
C GLY A 102 -7.60 5.29 -19.07
N ASN A 103 -8.90 5.19 -18.77
CA ASN A 103 -9.54 5.90 -17.66
C ASN A 103 -9.70 5.04 -16.40
N ASN A 104 -9.09 3.85 -16.36
CA ASN A 104 -9.20 2.96 -15.23
C ASN A 104 -7.91 2.95 -14.43
N ILE A 105 -8.06 2.88 -13.11
CA ILE A 105 -6.96 2.63 -12.18
C ILE A 105 -7.26 1.35 -11.41
N THR A 106 -6.26 0.49 -11.31
CA THR A 106 -6.30 -0.69 -10.44
C THR A 106 -5.16 -0.60 -9.44
N LEU A 107 -5.45 -0.76 -8.15
CA LEU A 107 -4.44 -0.76 -7.09
C LEU A 107 -4.51 -2.09 -6.35
N GLU A 108 -3.37 -2.71 -6.10
CA GLU A 108 -3.25 -3.84 -5.19
C GLU A 108 -2.42 -3.44 -3.98
N ARG A 109 -3.02 -3.55 -2.79
CA ARG A 109 -2.41 -3.19 -1.51
C ARG A 109 -2.56 -4.34 -0.51
N TYR A 110 -1.72 -4.34 0.51
CA TYR A 110 -1.87 -5.27 1.63
C TYR A 110 -2.85 -4.70 2.66
N LEU A 111 -3.64 -5.60 3.25
CA LEU A 111 -4.30 -5.34 4.53
C LEU A 111 -3.23 -5.23 5.61
N THR A 112 -3.35 -4.20 6.46
CA THR A 112 -2.60 -4.12 7.70
C THR A 112 -2.86 -5.41 8.50
N PRO A 113 -1.83 -6.20 8.81
CA PRO A 113 -2.04 -7.45 9.52
C PRO A 113 -2.56 -7.16 10.93
N ILE A 114 -3.64 -7.84 11.31
CA ILE A 114 -4.04 -7.97 12.71
C ILE A 114 -3.24 -9.16 13.26
N TYR A 115 -2.68 -9.02 14.47
CA TYR A 115 -1.79 -9.97 15.17
C TYR A 115 -1.66 -11.38 14.55
N ALA A 116 -0.43 -11.72 14.12
CA ALA A 116 -0.04 -13.03 13.58
C ALA A 116 -0.76 -13.48 12.29
N GLU A 117 -1.62 -12.66 11.68
CA GLU A 117 -2.19 -12.98 10.37
C GLU A 117 -1.20 -12.76 9.22
N LYS A 118 -1.30 -13.60 8.19
CA LYS A 118 -0.60 -13.40 6.93
C LYS A 118 -1.09 -12.10 6.28
N TYR A 119 -0.17 -11.35 5.69
CA TYR A 119 -0.47 -10.22 4.81
C TYR A 119 -1.39 -10.66 3.68
N GLN A 120 -2.66 -10.24 3.73
CA GLN A 120 -3.66 -10.50 2.70
C GLN A 120 -3.68 -9.31 1.74
N THR A 121 -3.76 -9.54 0.43
CA THR A 121 -3.94 -8.44 -0.52
C THR A 121 -5.41 -8.20 -0.83
N TYR A 122 -5.71 -6.97 -1.22
CA TYR A 122 -6.95 -6.59 -1.86
C TYR A 122 -6.65 -5.75 -3.10
N VAL A 123 -7.55 -5.85 -4.06
CA VAL A 123 -7.50 -5.09 -5.31
C VAL A 123 -8.64 -4.09 -5.33
N ASP A 124 -8.29 -2.81 -5.37
CA ASP A 124 -9.21 -1.70 -5.62
C ASP A 124 -9.27 -1.44 -7.13
N LYS A 125 -10.48 -1.29 -7.67
CA LYS A 125 -10.71 -0.82 -9.04
C LYS A 125 -11.46 0.50 -9.02
N GLY A 126 -11.07 1.40 -9.92
CA GLY A 126 -11.65 2.73 -10.01
C GLY A 126 -11.52 3.35 -11.38
N HIS A 127 -12.02 4.57 -11.49
CA HIS A 127 -11.96 5.38 -12.69
C HIS A 127 -11.32 6.73 -12.39
N ILE A 128 -10.47 7.19 -13.32
CA ILE A 128 -9.81 8.49 -13.29
C ILE A 128 -10.79 9.52 -13.85
N ILE A 129 -11.05 10.57 -13.07
CA ILE A 129 -11.91 11.69 -13.47
C ILE A 129 -11.08 12.70 -14.25
N ASP A 130 -9.96 13.12 -13.65
CA ASP A 130 -8.96 14.02 -14.22
C ASP A 130 -7.59 13.74 -13.57
N GLU A 131 -6.57 14.51 -13.92
CA GLU A 131 -5.21 14.33 -13.41
C GLU A 131 -5.08 14.49 -11.89
N ARG A 132 -6.05 15.13 -11.23
CA ARG A 132 -6.08 15.43 -9.80
C ARG A 132 -7.06 14.55 -9.03
N GLN A 133 -7.86 13.72 -9.70
CA GLN A 133 -8.91 12.98 -9.03
C GLN A 133 -9.22 11.63 -9.68
N PHE A 134 -9.39 10.61 -8.86
CA PHE A 134 -9.97 9.33 -9.26
C PHE A 134 -10.92 8.80 -8.17
N ILE A 135 -11.77 7.85 -8.54
CA ILE A 135 -12.76 7.26 -7.64
C ILE A 135 -12.59 5.75 -7.63
N ILE A 136 -12.41 5.17 -6.45
CA ILE A 136 -12.48 3.71 -6.27
C ILE A 136 -13.94 3.30 -6.15
N THR A 137 -14.35 2.40 -7.04
CA THR A 137 -15.74 1.94 -7.17
C THR A 137 -15.94 0.52 -6.63
N SER A 138 -14.86 -0.27 -6.52
CA SER A 138 -14.94 -1.61 -5.95
C SER A 138 -13.63 -2.06 -5.31
N ARG A 139 -13.76 -3.00 -4.37
CA ARG A 139 -12.66 -3.70 -3.72
C ARG A 139 -12.90 -5.21 -3.78
N LYS A 140 -11.87 -5.97 -4.15
CA LYS A 140 -11.84 -7.44 -4.07
C LYS A 140 -10.79 -7.89 -3.07
N TYR A 141 -11.18 -8.59 -2.02
CA TYR A 141 -10.24 -9.23 -1.11
C TYR A 141 -9.75 -10.53 -1.74
N ILE A 142 -8.45 -10.67 -1.96
CA ILE A 142 -7.94 -11.80 -2.77
C ILE A 142 -8.10 -13.13 -2.02
N LYS A 143 -7.84 -13.15 -0.72
CA LYS A 143 -7.96 -14.37 0.09
C LYS A 143 -9.39 -14.91 0.17
N THR A 144 -10.38 -14.03 0.38
CA THR A 144 -11.77 -14.44 0.61
C THR A 144 -12.62 -14.39 -0.65
N GLY A 145 -12.15 -13.73 -1.71
CA GLY A 145 -12.95 -13.43 -2.90
C GLY A 145 -14.06 -12.40 -2.66
N LYS A 146 -14.21 -11.87 -1.43
CA LYS A 146 -15.25 -10.90 -1.08
C LYS A 146 -15.14 -9.67 -1.98
N LEU A 147 -16.28 -9.26 -2.53
CA LEU A 147 -16.43 -8.03 -3.30
C LEU A 147 -17.17 -6.99 -2.47
N GLU A 148 -16.67 -5.76 -2.49
CA GLU A 148 -17.30 -4.60 -1.85
C GLU A 148 -17.45 -3.48 -2.87
N THR A 149 -18.64 -2.89 -2.92
CA THR A 149 -18.87 -1.64 -3.65
C THR A 149 -18.32 -0.48 -2.84
N ARG A 150 -17.64 0.45 -3.50
CA ARG A 150 -16.98 1.62 -2.90
C ARG A 150 -17.39 2.90 -3.64
N ARG A 151 -17.11 4.04 -3.03
CA ARG A 151 -17.19 5.37 -3.66
C ARG A 151 -16.17 6.29 -3.02
N ASP A 152 -14.93 5.83 -2.97
CA ASP A 152 -13.85 6.55 -2.30
C ASP A 152 -13.21 7.51 -3.31
N THR A 153 -13.48 8.81 -3.18
CA THR A 153 -12.89 9.84 -4.04
C THR A 153 -11.52 10.27 -3.52
N PHE A 154 -10.49 9.92 -4.27
CA PHE A 154 -9.12 10.31 -3.98
C PHE A 154 -8.78 11.62 -4.66
N ASN A 155 -8.34 12.61 -3.88
CA ASN A 155 -8.00 13.95 -4.33
C ASN A 155 -6.49 14.16 -4.26
N PHE A 156 -5.94 14.80 -5.28
CA PHE A 156 -4.52 15.12 -5.36
C PHE A 156 -4.16 16.30 -4.47
N ARG A 157 -3.05 16.16 -3.76
CA ARG A 157 -2.37 17.23 -3.06
C ARG A 157 -0.90 17.29 -3.48
N PRO A 158 -0.39 18.45 -3.94
CA PRO A 158 1.02 18.59 -4.28
C PRO A 158 1.89 18.47 -3.03
N LEU A 159 3.06 17.84 -3.19
CA LEU A 159 4.07 17.73 -2.13
C LEU A 159 5.45 17.86 -2.77
N SER A 160 6.26 18.79 -2.26
CA SER A 160 7.57 19.12 -2.84
C SER A 160 8.56 17.96 -2.76
N ILE A 161 8.51 17.17 -1.69
CA ILE A 161 9.41 16.04 -1.45
C ILE A 161 8.56 14.83 -1.08
N LYS A 162 8.55 13.81 -1.94
CA LYS A 162 7.91 12.54 -1.65
C LYS A 162 8.89 11.60 -0.93
N PRO A 163 8.37 10.64 -0.15
CA PRO A 163 9.14 9.47 0.23
C PRO A 163 9.73 8.76 -1.01
N ASP A 164 10.87 8.10 -0.84
CA ASP A 164 11.50 7.32 -1.90
C ASP A 164 10.73 6.01 -2.15
N SER A 165 10.55 5.64 -3.42
CA SER A 165 9.82 4.42 -3.81
C SER A 165 10.64 3.12 -3.63
N THR A 166 11.95 3.23 -3.40
CA THR A 166 12.84 2.08 -3.27
C THR A 166 12.49 1.24 -2.04
N ASN A 167 12.16 -0.03 -2.26
CA ASN A 167 11.80 -0.96 -1.19
C ASN A 167 12.30 -2.39 -1.50
N ASN A 168 12.32 -3.26 -0.48
CA ASN A 168 12.81 -4.65 -0.61
C ASN A 168 11.68 -5.66 -0.90
N PHE A 169 10.45 -5.17 -1.07
CA PHE A 169 9.22 -5.97 -1.01
C PHE A 169 8.62 -6.21 -2.39
N ILE A 170 8.76 -5.27 -3.31
CA ILE A 170 8.29 -5.36 -4.69
C ILE A 170 9.54 -5.40 -5.57
N LYS A 171 9.67 -6.46 -6.37
CA LYS A 171 10.79 -6.71 -7.28
C LYS A 171 10.27 -7.06 -8.66
#